data_AF-A0A6P0WZT2-F1
#
_entry.id   AF-A0A6P0WZT2-F1
#
_cell.length_a   1.000
_cell.length_b   1.000
_cell.length_c   1.000
_cell.angle_alpha   90.00
_cell.angle_beta   90.00
_cell.angle_gamma   90.00
#
_symmetry.space_group_name_H-M   'P 1'
#
loop_
_entity.id
_entity.type
_entity.pdbx_description
1 polymer ?
#
loop_
_entity_poly.entity_id
_entity_poly.type
_entity_poly.pdbx_seq_one_letter_code
_entity_poly.pdbx_strand_id
1 'polypeptide(L)'
;MELPIIYHPDYVAPLPEEHRFPMPKFGKLYELLLRDRLATPQQFHLPKLPPTEWIELVHTPEYVQAYCQGSLNPKAQRRIGLPWSPALAKRTCTALGGTILTAQLALTHGLACNTAGGTHHAFPSYGSGFCIFNDLAVAARVLQKLGVAHKILILDLDVHQGDGTAFIFQNDPSVFTFSMHCEVNFPGTKQKSDLDVPLPEGLDDDAYLQTLAKYLPDLLSECQPDIVLYDAGVDPHISDRLGKLALTDAGIYRREMQVLSTCVAAGYPVASVIGGGYAYDLDSLVDRHSFLHRAANEVYRQYRL
;
A
#
# COMPACT_ATOMS: atom_id res chain seq x y z
N MET A 1 -15.33 -9.37 -15.94
CA MET A 1 -16.02 -9.16 -14.65
C MET A 1 -16.01 -7.65 -14.36
N GLU A 2 -16.28 -7.15 -13.16
CA GLU A 2 -15.99 -5.73 -12.81
C GLU A 2 -14.80 -5.69 -11.85
N LEU A 3 -14.01 -4.61 -11.89
CA LEU A 3 -12.87 -4.43 -10.99
C LEU A 3 -13.35 -4.47 -9.53
N PRO A 4 -12.88 -5.43 -8.70
CA PRO A 4 -13.16 -5.46 -7.28
C PRO A 4 -12.44 -4.33 -6.55
N ILE A 5 -13.19 -3.54 -5.78
CA ILE A 5 -12.67 -2.44 -4.97
C ILE A 5 -12.98 -2.71 -3.50
N ILE A 6 -12.01 -2.55 -2.62
CA ILE A 6 -12.16 -2.82 -1.20
C ILE A 6 -12.30 -1.49 -0.45
N TYR A 7 -13.35 -1.38 0.35
CA TYR A 7 -13.58 -0.23 1.21
C TYR A 7 -14.33 -0.64 2.48
N HIS A 8 -14.07 0.07 3.56
CA HIS A 8 -14.87 -0.03 4.79
C HIS A 8 -15.05 1.37 5.42
N PRO A 9 -16.25 1.71 5.94
CA PRO A 9 -16.46 2.97 6.67
C PRO A 9 -15.52 3.18 7.86
N ASP A 10 -15.11 2.09 8.53
CA ASP A 10 -14.12 2.15 9.63
C ASP A 10 -12.69 2.51 9.17
N TYR A 11 -12.42 2.74 7.87
CA TYR A 11 -11.12 3.23 7.42
C TYR A 11 -10.79 4.64 7.91
N VAL A 12 -11.81 5.37 8.39
CA VAL A 12 -11.67 6.70 8.98
C VAL A 12 -11.85 6.60 10.50
N ALA A 13 -10.85 7.06 11.24
CA ALA A 13 -10.90 7.21 12.69
C ALA A 13 -10.74 8.69 13.08
N PRO A 14 -11.34 9.16 14.19
CA PRO A 14 -11.12 10.53 14.65
C PRO A 14 -9.66 10.72 15.06
N LEU A 15 -9.05 11.79 14.58
CA LEU A 15 -7.76 12.31 15.00
C LEU A 15 -7.93 13.76 15.50
N PRO A 16 -6.99 14.30 16.29
CA PRO A 16 -6.96 15.73 16.60
C PRO A 16 -6.96 16.56 15.30
N GLU A 17 -7.67 17.69 15.31
CA GLU A 17 -7.89 18.53 14.12
C GLU A 17 -6.58 18.94 13.42
N GLU A 18 -5.55 19.27 14.21
CA GLU A 18 -4.22 19.68 13.73
C GLU A 18 -3.28 18.50 13.39
N HIS A 19 -3.79 17.26 13.40
CA HIS A 19 -2.95 16.10 13.15
C HIS A 19 -2.54 16.04 11.65
N ARG A 20 -1.24 15.95 11.38
CA ARG A 20 -0.69 15.96 10.01
C ARG A 20 -1.16 14.83 9.10
N PHE A 21 -1.56 13.70 9.66
CA PHE A 21 -2.04 12.54 8.90
C PHE A 21 -3.45 12.78 8.34
N PRO A 22 -3.65 12.77 7.01
CA PRO A 22 -4.92 13.11 6.37
C PRO A 22 -5.93 11.95 6.42
N MET A 23 -6.34 11.54 7.63
CA MET A 23 -7.25 10.41 7.84
C MET A 23 -8.56 10.47 7.04
N PRO A 24 -9.19 11.64 6.81
CA PRO A 24 -10.42 11.71 5.99
C PRO A 24 -10.24 11.26 4.53
N LYS A 25 -9.00 11.14 4.01
CA LYS A 25 -8.74 10.78 2.61
C LYS A 25 -9.40 9.47 2.20
N PHE A 26 -9.45 8.48 3.10
CA PHE A 26 -9.99 7.15 2.79
C PHE A 26 -11.49 7.18 2.50
N GLY A 27 -12.26 7.89 3.33
CA GLY A 27 -13.71 8.05 3.12
C GLY A 27 -14.02 8.94 1.92
N LYS A 28 -13.28 10.05 1.77
CA LYS A 28 -13.44 10.96 0.62
C LYS A 28 -13.08 10.30 -0.71
N LEU A 29 -12.09 9.40 -0.74
CA LEU A 29 -11.76 8.63 -1.93
C LEU A 29 -12.93 7.74 -2.33
N TYR A 30 -13.53 7.01 -1.39
CA TYR A 30 -14.73 6.22 -1.65
C TYR A 30 -15.88 7.08 -2.22
N GLU A 31 -16.17 8.22 -1.59
CA GLU A 31 -17.18 9.18 -2.06
C GLU A 31 -16.88 9.68 -3.48
N LEU A 32 -15.62 10.02 -3.76
CA LEU A 32 -15.18 10.47 -5.07
C LEU A 32 -15.37 9.40 -6.13
N LEU A 33 -14.97 8.15 -5.85
CA LEU A 33 -15.09 7.04 -6.81
C LEU A 33 -16.55 6.82 -7.23
N LEU A 34 -17.50 6.97 -6.30
CA LEU A 34 -18.93 6.92 -6.59
C LEU A 34 -19.43 8.17 -7.34
N ARG A 35 -19.07 9.36 -6.86
CA ARG A 35 -19.48 10.65 -7.44
C ARG A 35 -19.07 10.76 -8.91
N ASP A 36 -17.83 10.41 -9.22
CA ASP A 36 -17.24 10.49 -10.56
C ASP A 36 -17.59 9.28 -11.43
N ARG A 37 -18.40 8.33 -10.91
CA ARG A 37 -18.78 7.07 -11.59
C ARG A 37 -17.59 6.23 -12.04
N LEU A 38 -16.50 6.29 -11.27
CA LEU A 38 -15.34 5.42 -11.41
C LEU A 38 -15.61 4.04 -10.81
N ALA A 39 -16.58 3.94 -9.91
CA ALA A 39 -17.06 2.69 -9.35
C ALA A 39 -18.58 2.74 -9.15
N THR A 40 -19.23 1.58 -9.21
CA THR A 40 -20.61 1.39 -8.75
C THR A 40 -20.61 0.81 -7.33
N PRO A 41 -21.70 0.96 -6.55
CA PRO A 41 -21.81 0.33 -5.22
C PRO A 41 -21.57 -1.19 -5.23
N GLN A 42 -21.85 -1.88 -6.34
CA GLN A 42 -21.72 -3.33 -6.49
C GLN A 42 -20.26 -3.79 -6.61
N GLN A 43 -19.36 -2.90 -7.02
CA GLN A 43 -17.91 -3.19 -7.10
C GLN A 43 -17.24 -3.18 -5.73
N PHE A 44 -17.90 -2.65 -4.70
CA PHE A 44 -17.29 -2.51 -3.37
C PHE A 44 -17.48 -3.77 -2.52
N HIS A 45 -16.35 -4.32 -2.07
CA HIS A 45 -16.29 -5.44 -1.16
C HIS A 45 -15.88 -4.97 0.25
N LEU A 46 -16.70 -5.33 1.24
CA LEU A 46 -16.41 -5.01 2.64
C LEU A 46 -15.48 -6.05 3.24
N PRO A 47 -14.30 -5.66 3.76
CA PRO A 47 -13.44 -6.57 4.47
C PRO A 47 -14.02 -6.92 5.85
N LYS A 48 -13.61 -8.08 6.35
CA LYS A 48 -13.85 -8.49 7.73
C LYS A 48 -12.61 -8.20 8.57
N LEU A 49 -12.81 -8.11 9.88
CA LEU A 49 -11.68 -8.13 10.81
C LEU A 49 -10.93 -9.46 10.65
N PRO A 50 -9.62 -9.42 10.37
CA PRO A 50 -8.82 -10.62 10.29
C PRO A 50 -8.66 -11.22 11.70
N PRO A 51 -8.56 -12.54 11.82
CA PRO A 51 -8.32 -13.16 13.09
C PRO A 51 -6.90 -12.83 13.58
N THR A 52 -6.70 -12.75 14.90
CA THR A 52 -5.43 -12.28 15.49
C THR A 52 -4.24 -13.13 15.02
N GLU A 53 -4.42 -14.44 14.88
CA GLU A 53 -3.38 -15.36 14.43
C GLU A 53 -2.89 -15.11 12.99
N TRP A 54 -3.58 -14.29 12.21
CA TRP A 54 -3.11 -13.84 10.90
C TRP A 54 -2.18 -12.64 11.03
N ILE A 55 -2.50 -11.69 11.92
CA ILE A 55 -1.64 -10.54 12.23
C ILE A 55 -0.32 -11.05 12.84
N GLU A 56 -0.41 -12.08 13.68
CA GLU A 56 0.73 -12.71 14.36
C GLU A 56 1.64 -13.54 13.44
N LEU A 57 1.30 -13.70 12.14
CA LEU A 57 2.23 -14.28 11.17
C LEU A 57 3.43 -13.37 10.87
N VAL A 58 3.31 -12.08 11.20
CA VAL A 58 4.35 -11.06 10.99
C VAL A 58 4.69 -10.35 12.28
N HIS A 59 3.68 -9.99 13.06
CA HIS A 59 3.87 -9.21 14.28
C HIS A 59 3.96 -10.09 15.51
N THR A 60 4.77 -9.69 16.49
CA THR A 60 4.88 -10.49 17.71
C THR A 60 3.57 -10.43 18.50
N PRO A 61 3.12 -11.54 19.12
CA PRO A 61 1.89 -11.56 19.92
C PRO A 61 1.84 -10.45 20.98
N GLU A 62 2.98 -10.15 21.61
CA GLU A 62 3.09 -9.08 22.62
C GLU A 62 2.81 -7.71 22.03
N TYR A 63 3.30 -7.42 20.82
CA TYR A 63 3.06 -6.15 20.15
C TYR A 63 1.60 -6.01 19.71
N VAL A 64 1.04 -7.07 19.10
CA VAL A 64 -0.36 -7.12 18.68
C VAL A 64 -1.29 -6.90 19.88
N GLN A 65 -1.06 -7.64 20.96
CA GLN A 65 -1.83 -7.49 22.19
C GLN A 65 -1.71 -6.08 22.76
N ALA A 66 -0.49 -5.55 22.89
CA ALA A 66 -0.26 -4.25 23.50
C ALA A 66 -0.89 -3.09 22.71
N TYR A 67 -0.84 -3.14 21.38
CA TYR A 67 -1.53 -2.15 20.55
C TYR A 67 -3.06 -2.28 20.66
N CYS A 68 -3.61 -3.49 20.54
CA CYS A 68 -5.05 -3.71 20.59
C CYS A 68 -5.66 -3.33 21.96
N GLN A 69 -4.91 -3.49 23.04
CA GLN A 69 -5.33 -3.12 24.41
C GLN A 69 -5.02 -1.67 24.78
N GLY A 70 -4.32 -0.92 23.93
CA GLY A 70 -3.92 0.47 24.22
C GLY A 70 -2.87 0.59 25.34
N SER A 71 -2.05 -0.45 25.53
CA SER A 71 -1.03 -0.54 26.60
C SER A 71 0.39 -0.31 26.10
N LEU A 72 0.58 0.13 24.85
CA LEU A 72 1.89 0.55 24.35
C LEU A 72 2.45 1.68 25.23
N ASN A 73 3.74 1.57 25.56
CA ASN A 73 4.41 2.64 26.28
C ASN A 73 4.44 3.93 25.44
N PRO A 74 4.55 5.12 26.08
CA PRO A 74 4.51 6.40 25.36
C PRO A 74 5.58 6.57 24.27
N LYS A 75 6.74 5.94 24.41
CA LYS A 75 7.82 6.02 23.40
C LYS A 75 7.44 5.24 22.14
N ALA A 76 6.88 4.04 22.30
CA ALA A 76 6.36 3.23 21.20
C ALA A 76 5.21 3.95 20.48
N GLN A 77 4.28 4.54 21.24
CA GLN A 77 3.17 5.31 20.64
C GLN A 77 3.67 6.53 19.84
N ARG A 78 4.66 7.27 20.37
CA ARG A 78 5.26 8.41 19.66
C ARG A 78 5.99 7.99 18.39
N ARG A 79 6.63 6.82 18.36
CA ARG A 79 7.28 6.28 17.15
C ARG A 79 6.27 6.05 16.02
N ILE A 80 5.09 5.52 16.34
CA ILE A 80 3.99 5.37 15.38
C ILE A 80 3.55 6.74 14.86
N GLY A 81 3.43 7.73 15.74
CA GLY A 81 3.04 9.09 15.35
C GLY A 81 1.54 9.24 15.07
N LEU A 82 0.71 8.34 15.62
CA LEU A 82 -0.75 8.45 15.67
C LEU A 82 -1.20 8.32 17.14
N PRO A 83 -2.14 9.11 17.65
CA PRO A 83 -2.67 8.94 18.99
C PRO A 83 -3.57 7.70 19.06
N TRP A 84 -3.35 6.83 20.06
CA TRP A 84 -4.17 5.63 20.21
C TRP A 84 -5.61 5.99 20.61
N SER A 85 -6.57 5.26 20.04
CA SER A 85 -7.96 5.23 20.46
C SER A 85 -8.58 3.88 20.08
N PRO A 86 -9.67 3.43 20.73
CA PRO A 86 -10.38 2.22 20.32
C PRO A 86 -10.84 2.27 18.85
N ALA A 87 -11.24 3.46 18.38
CA ALA A 87 -11.63 3.68 16.98
C ALA A 87 -10.45 3.49 16.02
N LEU A 88 -9.26 4.03 16.37
CA LEU A 88 -8.06 3.83 15.56
C LEU A 88 -7.62 2.34 15.57
N ALA A 89 -7.70 1.66 16.70
CA ALA A 89 -7.38 0.23 16.77
C ALA A 89 -8.29 -0.60 15.85
N LYS A 90 -9.61 -0.35 15.90
CA LYS A 90 -10.58 -0.97 14.99
C LYS A 90 -10.26 -0.67 13.53
N ARG A 91 -9.99 0.59 13.19
CA ARG A 91 -9.59 1.03 11.86
C ARG A 91 -8.37 0.27 11.36
N THR A 92 -7.33 0.17 12.18
CA THR A 92 -6.07 -0.50 11.84
C THR A 92 -6.30 -1.96 11.46
N CYS A 93 -7.03 -2.72 12.29
CA CYS A 93 -7.32 -4.12 11.99
C CYS A 93 -8.24 -4.28 10.77
N THR A 94 -9.20 -3.38 10.57
CA THR A 94 -10.12 -3.42 9.43
C THR A 94 -9.39 -3.12 8.11
N ALA A 95 -8.50 -2.13 8.10
CA ALA A 95 -7.68 -1.81 6.93
C ALA A 95 -6.76 -2.96 6.54
N LEU A 96 -6.16 -3.64 7.53
CA LEU A 96 -5.34 -4.84 7.31
C LEU A 96 -6.17 -5.99 6.70
N GLY A 97 -7.40 -6.22 7.20
CA GLY A 97 -8.35 -7.15 6.57
C GLY A 97 -8.70 -6.76 5.13
N GLY A 98 -8.70 -5.46 4.83
CA GLY A 98 -8.84 -4.90 3.49
C GLY A 98 -7.77 -5.35 2.53
N THR A 99 -6.51 -5.21 2.93
CA THR A 99 -5.36 -5.59 2.10
C THR A 99 -5.33 -7.11 1.85
N ILE A 100 -5.68 -7.92 2.86
CA ILE A 100 -5.84 -9.37 2.70
C ILE A 100 -6.93 -9.71 1.68
N LEU A 101 -8.12 -9.10 1.81
CA LEU A 101 -9.24 -9.35 0.89
C LEU A 101 -8.88 -8.90 -0.55
N THR A 102 -8.15 -7.80 -0.69
CA THR A 102 -7.67 -7.29 -1.98
C THR A 102 -6.77 -8.33 -2.65
N ALA A 103 -5.83 -8.91 -1.89
CA ALA A 103 -4.94 -9.95 -2.38
C ALA A 103 -5.70 -11.23 -2.81
N GLN A 104 -6.69 -11.66 -2.03
CA GLN A 104 -7.54 -12.81 -2.38
C GLN A 104 -8.40 -12.59 -3.63
N LEU A 105 -8.96 -11.38 -3.79
CA LEU A 105 -9.78 -11.04 -4.95
C LEU A 105 -8.92 -10.86 -6.20
N ALA A 106 -7.71 -10.31 -6.09
CA ALA A 106 -6.78 -10.20 -7.20
C ALA A 106 -6.42 -11.57 -7.80
N LEU A 107 -6.14 -12.59 -6.96
CA LEU A 107 -5.85 -13.96 -7.45
C LEU A 107 -6.97 -14.55 -8.32
N THR A 108 -8.22 -14.16 -8.06
CA THR A 108 -9.39 -14.72 -8.75
C THR A 108 -9.90 -13.84 -9.90
N HIS A 109 -9.66 -12.53 -9.84
CA HIS A 109 -10.14 -11.54 -10.81
C HIS A 109 -9.03 -10.88 -11.63
N GLY A 110 -7.76 -11.28 -11.43
CA GLY A 110 -6.58 -10.71 -12.08
C GLY A 110 -6.11 -9.37 -11.51
N LEU A 111 -7.03 -8.53 -11.01
CA LEU A 111 -6.70 -7.22 -10.44
C LEU A 111 -7.73 -6.83 -9.39
N ALA A 112 -7.29 -6.25 -8.28
CA ALA A 112 -8.16 -5.63 -7.27
C ALA A 112 -7.47 -4.44 -6.60
N CYS A 113 -8.25 -3.46 -6.14
CA CYS A 113 -7.73 -2.24 -5.51
C CYS A 113 -8.36 -2.01 -4.12
N ASN A 114 -7.53 -1.69 -3.14
CA ASN A 114 -7.97 -1.23 -1.83
C ASN A 114 -7.97 0.31 -1.79
N THR A 115 -8.97 0.90 -1.16
CA THR A 115 -9.03 2.35 -0.90
C THR A 115 -8.20 2.78 0.31
N ALA A 116 -7.53 1.85 0.99
CA ALA A 116 -6.57 2.06 2.07
C ALA A 116 -5.38 1.10 1.93
N GLY A 117 -4.53 1.03 2.95
CA GLY A 117 -3.39 0.11 3.02
C GLY A 117 -2.05 0.77 2.67
N GLY A 118 -1.01 -0.05 2.55
CA GLY A 118 0.36 0.40 2.27
C GLY A 118 1.09 0.83 3.53
N THR A 119 0.96 0.05 4.60
CA THR A 119 1.55 0.37 5.91
C THR A 119 2.94 -0.26 6.06
N HIS A 120 3.82 0.04 5.11
CA HIS A 120 5.11 -0.62 4.89
C HIS A 120 6.20 -0.38 5.96
N HIS A 121 6.03 0.58 6.88
CA HIS A 121 7.03 0.94 7.89
C HIS A 121 6.92 0.14 9.20
N ALA A 122 5.90 -0.70 9.35
CA ALA A 122 5.73 -1.47 10.58
C ALA A 122 6.69 -2.67 10.62
N PHE A 123 7.41 -2.80 11.74
CA PHE A 123 8.30 -3.92 12.03
C PHE A 123 7.55 -4.99 12.84
N PRO A 124 8.12 -6.21 12.98
CA PRO A 124 7.47 -7.29 13.74
C PRO A 124 7.03 -6.89 15.16
N SER A 125 7.88 -6.17 15.90
CA SER A 125 7.63 -5.85 17.31
C SER A 125 7.30 -4.38 17.59
N TYR A 126 7.18 -3.53 16.56
CA TYR A 126 6.84 -2.12 16.73
C TYR A 126 6.35 -1.46 15.44
N GLY A 127 5.47 -0.46 15.59
CA GLY A 127 5.06 0.42 14.49
C GLY A 127 5.95 1.66 14.37
N SER A 128 5.92 2.29 13.20
CA SER A 128 6.75 3.45 12.82
C SER A 128 6.10 4.19 11.64
N GLY A 129 6.35 5.49 11.48
CA GLY A 129 5.96 6.22 10.26
C GLY A 129 4.48 6.10 9.91
N PHE A 130 3.59 6.25 10.91
CA PHE A 130 2.14 6.04 10.80
C PHE A 130 1.67 4.60 10.53
N CYS A 131 2.59 3.65 10.41
CA CYS A 131 2.30 2.24 10.19
C CYS A 131 2.30 1.50 11.53
N ILE A 132 1.18 0.84 11.86
CA ILE A 132 1.04 0.03 13.07
C ILE A 132 1.35 -1.44 12.77
N PHE A 133 0.60 -2.03 11.84
CA PHE A 133 0.85 -3.37 11.31
C PHE A 133 1.24 -3.26 9.83
N ASN A 134 2.10 -4.14 9.34
CA ASN A 134 2.53 -4.18 7.95
C ASN A 134 1.52 -5.02 7.17
N ASP A 135 0.59 -4.35 6.51
CA ASP A 135 -0.56 -4.99 5.88
C ASP A 135 -0.18 -5.81 4.65
N LEU A 136 0.79 -5.34 3.86
CA LEU A 136 1.35 -6.07 2.71
C LEU A 136 2.04 -7.36 3.16
N ALA A 137 2.88 -7.29 4.19
CA ALA A 137 3.55 -8.46 4.74
C ALA A 137 2.56 -9.47 5.33
N VAL A 138 1.54 -8.99 6.06
CA VAL A 138 0.51 -9.88 6.61
C VAL A 138 -0.32 -10.50 5.50
N ALA A 139 -0.74 -9.75 4.48
CA ALA A 139 -1.44 -10.30 3.32
C ALA A 139 -0.60 -11.39 2.63
N ALA A 140 0.70 -11.14 2.42
CA ALA A 140 1.60 -12.13 1.86
C ALA A 140 1.63 -13.44 2.66
N ARG A 141 1.82 -13.35 4.00
CA ARG A 141 1.82 -14.52 4.89
C ARG A 141 0.49 -15.23 4.95
N VAL A 142 -0.62 -14.51 4.88
CA VAL A 142 -1.96 -15.11 4.87
C VAL A 142 -2.18 -15.91 3.59
N LEU A 143 -1.82 -15.37 2.42
CA LEU A 143 -1.94 -16.11 1.15
C LEU A 143 -1.09 -17.40 1.17
N GLN A 144 0.14 -17.33 1.70
CA GLN A 144 1.00 -18.50 1.88
C GLN A 144 0.42 -19.51 2.87
N LYS A 145 -0.11 -19.06 4.01
CA LYS A 145 -0.77 -19.92 5.00
C LYS A 145 -1.99 -20.64 4.42
N LEU A 146 -2.73 -19.96 3.54
CA LEU A 146 -3.90 -20.54 2.86
C LEU A 146 -3.52 -21.45 1.67
N GLY A 147 -2.25 -21.47 1.27
CA GLY A 147 -1.76 -22.27 0.14
C GLY A 147 -2.24 -21.78 -1.23
N VAL A 148 -2.60 -20.50 -1.35
CA VAL A 148 -3.12 -19.91 -2.59
C VAL A 148 -2.10 -19.06 -3.35
N ALA A 149 -0.97 -18.75 -2.72
CA ALA A 149 0.22 -18.17 -3.34
C ALA A 149 1.45 -18.58 -2.54
N HIS A 150 2.56 -18.88 -3.18
CA HIS A 150 3.82 -19.28 -2.56
C HIS A 150 4.91 -18.24 -2.78
N LYS A 151 5.00 -17.69 -3.99
CA LYS A 151 5.98 -16.68 -4.36
C LYS A 151 5.31 -15.34 -4.58
N ILE A 152 5.77 -14.31 -3.87
CA ILE A 152 5.09 -13.01 -3.84
C ILE A 152 6.09 -11.93 -4.19
N LEU A 153 5.69 -10.99 -5.05
CA LEU A 153 6.43 -9.75 -5.29
C LEU A 153 5.72 -8.62 -4.55
N ILE A 154 6.42 -7.96 -3.62
CA ILE A 154 5.98 -6.67 -3.08
C ILE A 154 6.69 -5.58 -3.86
N LEU A 155 5.91 -4.84 -4.66
CA LEU A 155 6.33 -3.71 -5.48
C LEU A 155 5.96 -2.43 -4.72
N ASP A 156 6.94 -1.79 -4.12
CA ASP A 156 6.74 -0.59 -3.30
C ASP A 156 7.24 0.67 -4.03
N LEU A 157 6.29 1.53 -4.42
CA LEU A 157 6.53 2.79 -5.11
C LEU A 157 6.11 4.02 -4.28
N ASP A 158 5.93 3.86 -2.97
CA ASP A 158 5.88 4.98 -2.03
C ASP A 158 7.23 5.73 -2.05
N VAL A 159 7.21 7.04 -1.77
CA VAL A 159 8.44 7.86 -1.79
C VAL A 159 9.42 7.47 -0.68
N HIS A 160 8.93 6.86 0.40
CA HIS A 160 9.72 6.36 1.51
C HIS A 160 10.10 4.89 1.27
N GLN A 161 11.25 4.47 1.77
CA GLN A 161 11.59 3.04 1.70
C GLN A 161 10.68 2.26 2.66
N GLY A 162 10.05 1.18 2.16
CA GLY A 162 9.35 0.18 2.95
C GLY A 162 10.26 -0.65 3.86
N ASP A 163 10.88 -0.01 4.83
CA ASP A 163 11.85 -0.58 5.76
C ASP A 163 11.32 -1.72 6.62
N GLY A 164 10.08 -1.60 7.09
CA GLY A 164 9.41 -2.68 7.80
C GLY A 164 9.31 -3.92 6.92
N THR A 165 8.83 -3.75 5.68
CA THR A 165 8.69 -4.83 4.69
C THR A 165 10.04 -5.49 4.38
N ALA A 166 11.07 -4.68 4.07
CA ALA A 166 12.41 -5.17 3.80
C ALA A 166 12.97 -5.98 4.98
N PHE A 167 12.83 -5.48 6.20
CA PHE A 167 13.30 -6.18 7.40
C PHE A 167 12.57 -7.51 7.65
N ILE A 168 11.25 -7.55 7.42
CA ILE A 168 10.43 -8.76 7.60
C ILE A 168 10.89 -9.89 6.69
N PHE A 169 11.29 -9.58 5.45
CA PHE A 169 11.60 -10.58 4.41
C PHE A 169 13.07 -10.70 4.03
N GLN A 170 13.99 -9.97 4.69
CA GLN A 170 15.44 -9.92 4.37
C GLN A 170 16.18 -11.25 4.17
N ASN A 171 15.62 -12.38 4.61
CA ASN A 171 16.18 -13.73 4.44
C ASN A 171 15.11 -14.75 3.99
N ASP A 172 14.07 -14.29 3.30
CA ASP A 172 12.96 -15.12 2.86
C ASP A 172 12.79 -15.05 1.33
N PRO A 173 13.29 -16.04 0.58
CA PRO A 173 13.21 -16.05 -0.87
C PRO A 173 11.78 -16.28 -1.41
N SER A 174 10.81 -16.56 -0.55
CA SER A 174 9.40 -16.70 -0.96
C SER A 174 8.70 -15.36 -1.18
N VAL A 175 9.28 -14.25 -0.68
CA VAL A 175 8.74 -12.90 -0.88
C VAL A 175 9.87 -11.98 -1.35
N PHE A 176 9.78 -11.55 -2.61
CA PHE A 176 10.72 -10.58 -3.16
C PHE A 176 10.24 -9.17 -2.85
N THR A 177 11.13 -8.36 -2.29
CA THR A 177 10.88 -6.96 -1.91
C THR A 177 11.60 -6.02 -2.86
N PHE A 178 10.83 -5.25 -3.62
CA PHE A 178 11.35 -4.17 -4.47
C PHE A 178 10.87 -2.83 -3.94
N SER A 179 11.80 -1.88 -3.77
CA SER A 179 11.47 -0.52 -3.37
C SER A 179 12.19 0.50 -4.26
N MET A 180 11.42 1.43 -4.82
CA MET A 180 11.95 2.58 -5.54
C MET A 180 11.53 3.86 -4.83
N HIS A 181 12.47 4.46 -4.09
CA HIS A 181 12.19 5.48 -3.08
C HIS A 181 13.19 6.64 -3.18
N CYS A 182 12.86 7.79 -2.59
CA CYS A 182 13.81 8.90 -2.52
C CYS A 182 14.94 8.59 -1.53
N GLU A 183 16.19 8.64 -2.01
CA GLU A 183 17.40 8.27 -1.25
C GLU A 183 17.52 9.02 0.07
N VAL A 184 17.25 10.33 0.03
CA VAL A 184 17.42 11.28 1.14
C VAL A 184 16.14 11.49 1.97
N ASN A 185 15.16 10.59 1.85
CA ASN A 185 13.91 10.65 2.60
C ASN A 185 13.86 9.67 3.78
N PHE A 186 12.78 9.66 4.58
CA PHE A 186 12.57 8.67 5.63
C PHE A 186 12.55 7.22 5.07
N PRO A 187 13.01 6.22 5.83
CA PRO A 187 13.68 6.30 7.13
C PRO A 187 15.12 6.80 7.04
N GLY A 188 15.63 7.33 8.16
CA GLY A 188 17.01 7.80 8.27
C GLY A 188 18.07 6.68 8.19
N THR A 189 17.69 5.45 8.55
CA THR A 189 18.51 4.25 8.31
C THR A 189 17.73 3.33 7.39
N LYS A 190 18.17 3.24 6.14
CA LYS A 190 17.60 2.32 5.16
C LYS A 190 17.84 0.88 5.59
N GLN A 191 16.86 0.02 5.33
CA GLN A 191 17.01 -1.43 5.41
C GLN A 191 17.46 -1.96 4.04
N LYS A 192 17.73 -3.25 3.95
CA LYS A 192 18.11 -3.91 2.71
C LYS A 192 16.93 -4.75 2.23
N SER A 193 16.31 -4.33 1.13
CA SER A 193 15.36 -5.12 0.36
C SER A 193 16.11 -6.10 -0.56
N ASP A 194 15.40 -6.91 -1.33
CA ASP A 194 16.01 -7.71 -2.39
C ASP A 194 16.53 -6.84 -3.53
N LEU A 195 15.78 -5.78 -3.88
CA LEU A 195 16.21 -4.74 -4.80
C LEU A 195 15.72 -3.35 -4.36
N ASP A 196 16.66 -2.50 -3.95
CA ASP A 196 16.45 -1.09 -3.65
C ASP A 196 16.96 -0.21 -4.79
N VAL A 197 16.11 0.71 -5.26
CA VAL A 197 16.44 1.71 -6.28
C VAL A 197 16.34 3.10 -5.67
N PRO A 198 17.46 3.66 -5.15
CA PRO A 198 17.48 5.00 -4.58
C PRO A 198 17.33 6.05 -5.68
N LEU A 199 16.37 6.95 -5.51
CA LEU A 199 16.08 8.04 -6.44
C LEU A 199 16.60 9.38 -5.91
N PRO A 200 17.23 10.21 -6.76
CA PRO A 200 17.65 11.54 -6.36
C PRO A 200 16.44 12.45 -6.08
N GLU A 201 16.61 13.40 -5.17
CA GLU A 201 15.64 14.46 -4.91
C GLU A 201 15.32 15.26 -6.19
N GLY A 202 14.05 15.57 -6.40
CA GLY A 202 13.57 16.30 -7.57
C GLY A 202 13.47 15.49 -8.87
N LEU A 203 13.61 14.16 -8.83
CA LEU A 203 13.39 13.31 -10.01
C LEU A 203 11.99 13.55 -10.61
N ASP A 204 11.93 13.81 -11.91
CA ASP A 204 10.71 14.12 -12.65
C ASP A 204 10.01 12.87 -13.22
N ASP A 205 8.89 13.11 -13.90
CA ASP A 205 8.03 12.07 -14.49
C ASP A 205 8.79 11.11 -15.41
N ASP A 206 9.50 11.63 -16.41
CA ASP A 206 10.09 10.80 -17.46
C ASP A 206 11.26 9.99 -16.92
N ALA A 207 12.10 10.60 -16.07
CA ALA A 207 13.20 9.88 -15.44
C ALA A 207 12.69 8.79 -14.47
N TYR A 208 11.62 9.04 -13.73
CA TYR A 208 10.98 8.04 -12.87
C TYR A 208 10.46 6.84 -13.67
N LEU A 209 9.68 7.11 -14.73
CA LEU A 209 9.05 6.07 -15.54
C LEU A 209 10.08 5.25 -16.33
N GLN A 210 11.13 5.89 -16.85
CA GLN A 210 12.26 5.20 -17.50
C GLN A 210 13.01 4.31 -16.51
N THR A 211 13.22 4.78 -15.28
CA THR A 211 13.84 3.97 -14.23
C THR A 211 12.98 2.76 -13.91
N LEU A 212 11.68 2.94 -13.68
CA LEU A 212 10.76 1.82 -13.45
C LEU A 212 10.74 0.83 -14.64
N ALA A 213 10.76 1.33 -15.88
CA ALA A 213 10.74 0.50 -17.09
C ALA A 213 11.98 -0.39 -17.23
N LYS A 214 13.11 0.02 -16.65
CA LYS A 214 14.35 -0.76 -16.63
C LYS A 214 14.26 -1.97 -15.69
N TYR A 215 13.47 -1.89 -14.61
CA TYR A 215 13.45 -2.90 -13.56
C TYR A 215 12.23 -3.80 -13.61
N LEU A 216 11.02 -3.25 -13.80
CA LEU A 216 9.77 -4.00 -13.60
C LEU A 216 9.63 -5.24 -14.51
N PRO A 217 9.91 -5.18 -15.83
CA PRO A 217 9.79 -6.37 -16.68
C PRO A 217 10.75 -7.50 -16.26
N ASP A 218 12.01 -7.14 -15.95
CA ASP A 218 13.02 -8.11 -15.54
C ASP A 218 12.65 -8.74 -14.19
N LEU A 219 12.21 -7.93 -13.22
CA LEU A 219 11.71 -8.39 -11.93
C LEU A 219 10.60 -9.42 -12.07
N LEU A 220 9.60 -9.17 -12.92
CA LEU A 220 8.52 -10.11 -13.17
C LEU A 220 9.02 -11.41 -13.80
N SER A 221 9.99 -11.32 -14.73
CA SER A 221 10.54 -12.48 -15.42
C SER A 221 11.43 -13.37 -14.53
N GLU A 222 12.17 -12.77 -13.60
CA GLU A 222 13.09 -13.45 -12.68
C GLU A 222 12.35 -13.95 -11.43
N CYS A 223 11.49 -13.11 -10.85
CA CYS A 223 10.73 -13.47 -9.67
C CYS A 223 9.66 -14.50 -10.01
N GLN A 224 8.93 -14.35 -11.13
CA GLN A 224 7.77 -15.18 -11.48
C GLN A 224 6.81 -15.35 -10.29
N PRO A 225 6.31 -14.25 -9.72
CA PRO A 225 5.46 -14.32 -8.54
C PRO A 225 4.09 -14.91 -8.89
N ASP A 226 3.42 -15.53 -7.92
CA ASP A 226 2.02 -15.93 -8.03
C ASP A 226 1.09 -14.69 -7.95
N ILE A 227 1.56 -13.61 -7.31
CA ILE A 227 0.85 -12.33 -7.17
C ILE A 227 1.83 -11.18 -6.93
N VAL A 228 1.49 -10.00 -7.47
CA VAL A 228 2.13 -8.73 -7.14
C VAL A 228 1.27 -7.97 -6.11
N LEU A 229 1.85 -7.65 -4.96
CA LEU A 229 1.29 -6.71 -4.00
C LEU A 229 1.90 -5.34 -4.28
N TYR A 230 1.09 -4.40 -4.77
CA TYR A 230 1.53 -3.10 -5.24
C TYR A 230 1.17 -1.99 -4.25
N ASP A 231 2.18 -1.32 -3.68
CA ASP A 231 2.01 -0.10 -2.89
C ASP A 231 2.12 1.14 -3.80
N ALA A 232 0.97 1.77 -4.04
CA ALA A 232 0.82 2.87 -4.99
C ALA A 232 0.78 4.25 -4.29
N GLY A 233 1.66 4.46 -3.30
CA GLY A 233 1.79 5.75 -2.59
C GLY A 233 1.90 6.93 -3.56
N VAL A 234 1.17 8.01 -3.32
CA VAL A 234 1.14 9.21 -4.18
C VAL A 234 2.07 10.31 -3.67
N ASP A 235 2.81 10.05 -2.60
CA ASP A 235 3.81 10.97 -2.05
C ASP A 235 5.11 11.14 -2.85
N PRO A 236 5.36 10.47 -4.00
CA PRO A 236 6.35 10.95 -4.96
C PRO A 236 5.96 12.26 -5.66
N HIS A 237 4.71 12.72 -5.50
CA HIS A 237 4.20 13.91 -6.17
C HIS A 237 4.87 15.20 -5.68
N ILE A 238 5.11 16.15 -6.59
CA ILE A 238 5.82 17.43 -6.34
C ILE A 238 5.19 18.30 -5.24
N SER A 239 3.89 18.17 -5.02
CA SER A 239 3.14 18.90 -3.98
C SER A 239 2.94 18.13 -2.69
N ASP A 240 3.60 16.97 -2.53
CA ASP A 240 3.55 16.23 -1.27
C ASP A 240 4.42 16.91 -0.20
N ARG A 241 3.95 16.89 1.05
CA ARG A 241 4.64 17.53 2.19
C ARG A 241 5.81 16.70 2.71
N LEU A 242 5.73 15.39 2.55
CA LEU A 242 6.68 14.42 3.09
C LEU A 242 7.52 13.77 1.97
N GLY A 243 7.12 13.94 0.71
CA GLY A 243 7.90 13.60 -0.47
C GLY A 243 9.03 14.59 -0.78
N LYS A 244 9.91 14.15 -1.69
CA LYS A 244 11.04 14.93 -2.23
C LYS A 244 11.26 14.67 -3.73
N LEU A 245 10.34 13.97 -4.38
CA LEU A 245 10.38 13.77 -5.83
C LEU A 245 9.48 14.82 -6.49
N ALA A 246 9.53 14.91 -7.82
CA ALA A 246 8.86 15.95 -8.58
C ALA A 246 7.81 15.39 -9.56
N LEU A 247 7.18 14.27 -9.23
CA LEU A 247 6.16 13.70 -10.12
C LEU A 247 4.95 14.62 -10.18
N THR A 248 4.39 14.77 -11.38
CA THR A 248 3.15 15.49 -11.61
C THR A 248 1.95 14.54 -11.49
N ASP A 249 0.74 15.08 -11.50
CA ASP A 249 -0.48 14.28 -11.57
C ASP A 249 -0.47 13.33 -12.79
N ALA A 250 0.04 13.80 -13.94
CA ALA A 250 0.20 12.99 -15.14
C ALA A 250 1.27 11.91 -14.95
N GLY A 251 2.37 12.22 -14.26
CA GLY A 251 3.42 11.26 -13.90
C GLY A 251 2.92 10.13 -13.03
N ILE A 252 2.18 10.45 -11.96
CA ILE A 252 1.57 9.45 -11.07
C ILE A 252 0.62 8.56 -11.87
N TYR A 253 -0.32 9.12 -12.64
CA TYR A 253 -1.23 8.30 -13.45
C TYR A 253 -0.50 7.43 -14.49
N ARG A 254 0.54 7.95 -15.16
CA ARG A 254 1.39 7.16 -16.07
C ARG A 254 2.11 6.01 -15.35
N ARG A 255 2.55 6.22 -14.11
CA ARG A 255 3.15 5.17 -13.26
C ARG A 255 2.12 4.06 -12.99
N GLU A 256 0.91 4.40 -12.57
CA GLU A 256 -0.15 3.42 -12.33
C GLU A 256 -0.44 2.59 -13.59
N MET A 257 -0.59 3.25 -14.73
CA MET A 257 -0.82 2.58 -16.01
C MET A 257 0.35 1.66 -16.39
N GLN A 258 1.59 2.11 -16.20
CA GLN A 258 2.79 1.33 -16.50
C GLN A 258 2.87 0.08 -15.62
N VAL A 259 2.68 0.20 -14.31
CA VAL A 259 2.73 -0.94 -13.38
C VAL A 259 1.64 -1.94 -13.72
N LEU A 260 0.38 -1.49 -13.72
CA LEU A 260 -0.77 -2.37 -13.84
C LEU A 260 -0.80 -3.05 -15.22
N SER A 261 -0.53 -2.32 -16.30
CA SER A 261 -0.49 -2.91 -17.64
C SER A 261 0.64 -3.91 -17.79
N THR A 262 1.84 -3.62 -17.25
CA THR A 262 3.00 -4.52 -17.37
C THR A 262 2.74 -5.84 -16.64
N CYS A 263 2.25 -5.78 -15.41
CA CYS A 263 1.94 -6.98 -14.61
C CYS A 263 0.83 -7.81 -15.24
N VAL A 264 -0.31 -7.17 -15.61
CA VAL A 264 -1.47 -7.87 -16.18
C VAL A 264 -1.15 -8.44 -17.56
N ALA A 265 -0.42 -7.72 -18.42
CA ALA A 265 0.01 -8.22 -19.73
C ALA A 265 0.91 -9.45 -19.62
N ALA A 266 1.74 -9.51 -18.58
CA ALA A 266 2.60 -10.65 -18.29
C ALA A 266 1.84 -11.80 -17.58
N GLY A 267 0.55 -11.64 -17.29
CA GLY A 267 -0.30 -12.66 -16.70
C GLY A 267 -0.26 -12.73 -15.17
N TYR A 268 0.30 -11.72 -14.51
CA TYR A 268 0.42 -11.70 -13.05
C TYR A 268 -0.77 -10.99 -12.39
N PRO A 269 -1.46 -11.63 -11.43
CA PRO A 269 -2.46 -10.97 -10.60
C PRO A 269 -1.86 -9.81 -9.79
N VAL A 270 -2.61 -8.71 -9.66
CA VAL A 270 -2.14 -7.53 -8.91
C VAL A 270 -3.14 -7.11 -7.84
N ALA A 271 -2.67 -6.99 -6.61
CA ALA A 271 -3.43 -6.42 -5.51
C ALA A 271 -2.81 -5.07 -5.14
N SER A 272 -3.55 -3.99 -5.34
CA SER A 272 -3.02 -2.63 -5.16
C SER A 272 -3.60 -1.96 -3.90
N VAL A 273 -2.75 -1.24 -3.17
CA VAL A 273 -3.13 -0.37 -2.04
C VAL A 273 -2.67 1.06 -2.32
N ILE A 274 -3.29 2.05 -1.67
CA ILE A 274 -3.05 3.46 -2.01
C ILE A 274 -1.83 4.11 -1.33
N GLY A 275 -1.23 3.46 -0.33
CA GLY A 275 0.00 3.94 0.33
C GLY A 275 -0.03 5.34 0.95
N GLY A 276 1.17 5.92 1.02
CA GLY A 276 1.44 7.28 1.47
C GLY A 276 0.88 8.36 0.54
N GLY A 277 0.83 9.58 1.07
CA GLY A 277 0.17 10.71 0.42
C GLY A 277 -0.30 11.69 1.48
N TYR A 278 0.29 12.87 1.43
CA TYR A 278 0.24 13.88 2.48
C TYR A 278 0.26 15.29 1.87
N ALA A 279 -0.43 15.57 0.77
CA ALA A 279 -0.57 16.96 0.29
C ALA A 279 -1.36 17.83 1.30
N TYR A 280 -1.17 19.17 1.25
CA TYR A 280 -1.95 20.11 2.08
C TYR A 280 -3.41 20.15 1.67
N ASP A 281 -3.67 20.23 0.37
CA ASP A 281 -5.01 20.21 -0.17
C ASP A 281 -5.55 18.77 -0.20
N LEU A 282 -6.56 18.54 0.64
CA LEU A 282 -7.15 17.22 0.80
C LEU A 282 -7.91 16.78 -0.44
N ASP A 283 -8.55 17.69 -1.16
CA ASP A 283 -9.31 17.33 -2.36
C ASP A 283 -8.34 16.93 -3.50
N SER A 284 -7.26 17.69 -3.74
CA SER A 284 -6.18 17.25 -4.65
C SER A 284 -5.53 15.93 -4.24
N LEU A 285 -5.35 15.69 -2.92
CA LEU A 285 -4.80 14.42 -2.44
C LEU A 285 -5.73 13.24 -2.78
N VAL A 286 -7.04 13.43 -2.58
CA VAL A 286 -8.05 12.42 -2.88
C VAL A 286 -8.14 12.18 -4.40
N ASP A 287 -8.06 13.23 -5.21
CA ASP A 287 -7.99 13.12 -6.67
C ASP A 287 -6.78 12.28 -7.11
N ARG A 288 -5.60 12.51 -6.52
CA ARG A 288 -4.38 11.73 -6.82
C ARG A 288 -4.51 10.25 -6.48
N HIS A 289 -5.04 9.92 -5.30
CA HIS A 289 -5.30 8.52 -4.95
C HIS A 289 -6.35 7.86 -5.84
N SER A 290 -7.21 8.64 -6.53
CA SER A 290 -8.12 8.12 -7.53
C SER A 290 -7.41 7.62 -8.80
N PHE A 291 -6.18 8.07 -9.08
CA PHE A 291 -5.45 7.68 -10.30
C PHE A 291 -5.18 6.17 -10.37
N LEU A 292 -4.86 5.53 -9.24
CA LEU A 292 -4.75 4.06 -9.17
C LEU A 292 -6.03 3.38 -9.67
N HIS A 293 -7.19 3.84 -9.19
CA HIS A 293 -8.48 3.26 -9.52
C HIS A 293 -8.92 3.58 -10.95
N ARG A 294 -8.57 4.76 -11.48
CA ARG A 294 -8.78 5.13 -12.88
C ARG A 294 -7.97 4.23 -13.81
N ALA A 295 -6.67 4.10 -13.53
CA ALA A 295 -5.76 3.24 -14.29
C ALA A 295 -6.19 1.78 -14.21
N ALA A 296 -6.54 1.29 -13.02
CA ALA A 296 -7.02 -0.07 -12.82
C ALA A 296 -8.29 -0.37 -13.64
N ASN A 297 -9.28 0.54 -13.65
CA ASN A 297 -10.48 0.37 -14.47
C ASN A 297 -10.16 0.29 -15.97
N GLU A 298 -9.22 1.09 -16.45
CA GLU A 298 -8.81 1.10 -17.85
C GLU A 298 -8.11 -0.21 -18.23
N VAL A 299 -7.13 -0.63 -17.44
CA VAL A 299 -6.41 -1.89 -17.60
C VAL A 299 -7.37 -3.08 -17.54
N TYR A 300 -8.28 -3.11 -16.55
CA TYR A 300 -9.26 -4.17 -16.39
C TYR A 300 -10.15 -4.35 -17.64
N ARG A 301 -10.58 -3.24 -18.25
CA ARG A 301 -11.36 -3.25 -19.50
C ARG A 301 -10.50 -3.65 -20.70
N GLN A 302 -9.28 -3.14 -20.80
CA GLN A 302 -8.37 -3.40 -21.91
C GLN A 302 -8.01 -4.89 -22.02
N TYR A 303 -7.72 -5.53 -20.88
CA TYR A 303 -7.33 -6.94 -20.80
C TYR A 303 -8.50 -7.91 -20.61
N ARG A 304 -9.74 -7.39 -20.51
CA ARG A 304 -10.99 -8.17 -20.37
C ARG A 304 -10.95 -9.16 -19.21
N LEU A 305 -10.44 -8.70 -18.07
CA LEU A 305 -10.53 -9.42 -16.81
C LEU A 305 -12.00 -9.55 -16.36
#